data_AF-A0A6C0PBB3-F1
#
_entry.id   AF-A0A6C0PBB3-F1
#
_cell.length_a   1.000
_cell.length_b   1.000
_cell.length_c   1.000
_cell.angle_alpha   90.00
_cell.angle_beta   90.00
_cell.angle_gamma   90.00
#
_symmetry.space_group_name_H-M   'P 1'
#
loop_
_entity.id
_entity.type
_entity.pdbx_description
1 polymer ?
#
loop_
_entity_poly.entity_id
_entity_poly.type
_entity_poly.pdbx_seq_one_letter_code
_entity_poly.pdbx_strand_id
1 'polypeptide(L)'
;MGFTITKDNIHTEPDEKQWDKTGKRFKCICVDEAKSYAEGQHKFRLLDDDRNVYLYGKSDDDNCFCPLDWSQPLWGTTEIQYYDEQTREYKTL
;
A
#
# COMPACT_ATOMS: atom_id res chain seq x y z
N MET A 1 6.69 -4.36 12.24
CA MET A 1 6.71 -4.38 10.76
C MET A 1 5.90 -3.17 10.29
N GLY A 2 6.37 -2.44 9.27
CA GLY A 2 5.67 -1.23 8.81
C GLY A 2 5.47 -1.20 7.30
N PHE A 3 4.71 -0.22 6.85
CA PHE A 3 4.63 0.12 5.44
C PHE A 3 4.57 1.64 5.26
N THR A 4 5.08 2.12 4.13
CA THR A 4 4.87 3.49 3.69
C THR A 4 3.88 3.45 2.54
N ILE A 5 2.92 4.38 2.51
CA ILE A 5 1.91 4.45 1.47
C ILE A 5 1.78 5.88 0.95
N THR A 6 1.63 6.00 -0.36
CA THR A 6 1.41 7.23 -1.09
C THR A 6 0.11 7.07 -1.86
N LYS A 7 -0.78 8.05 -1.75
CA LYS A 7 -2.01 8.07 -2.55
C LYS A 7 -1.69 8.49 -3.97
N ASP A 8 -2.26 7.75 -4.92
CA ASP A 8 -2.34 8.23 -6.28
C ASP A 8 -3.45 9.28 -6.35
N ASN A 9 -3.08 10.52 -6.67
CA ASN A 9 -4.04 11.61 -6.73
C ASN A 9 -4.78 11.70 -8.07
N ILE A 10 -4.57 10.77 -9.01
CA ILE A 10 -5.19 10.83 -10.35
C ILE A 10 -6.68 10.48 -10.30
N HIS A 11 -7.06 9.61 -9.36
CA HIS A 11 -8.45 9.16 -9.16
C HIS A 11 -9.08 9.69 -7.86
N THR A 12 -8.50 10.76 -7.31
CA THR A 12 -9.07 11.51 -6.19
C THR A 12 -10.20 12.38 -6.71
N GLU A 13 -11.41 12.21 -6.17
CA GLU A 13 -12.55 13.09 -6.49
C GLU A 13 -12.20 14.56 -6.18
N PRO A 14 -12.82 15.55 -6.85
CA PRO A 14 -12.46 16.96 -6.68
C PRO A 14 -12.56 17.48 -5.24
N ASP A 15 -13.46 16.90 -4.45
CA ASP A 15 -13.72 17.19 -3.05
C ASP A 15 -12.89 16.34 -2.07
N GLU A 16 -12.22 15.30 -2.55
CA GLU A 16 -11.41 14.44 -1.71
C GLU A 16 -10.00 15.03 -1.49
N LYS A 17 -9.53 14.98 -0.25
CA LYS A 17 -8.25 15.59 0.14
C LYS A 17 -7.09 14.91 -0.58
N GLN A 18 -6.37 15.65 -1.42
CA GLN A 18 -5.13 15.18 -2.03
C GLN A 18 -4.07 14.89 -0.95
N TRP A 19 -3.35 13.78 -1.11
CA TRP A 19 -2.23 13.46 -0.23
C TRP A 19 -0.94 13.98 -0.83
N ASP A 20 -0.03 14.42 0.04
CA ASP A 20 1.35 14.64 -0.37
C ASP A 20 1.89 13.37 -1.03
N LYS A 21 2.57 13.52 -2.18
CA LYS A 21 3.28 12.41 -2.84
C LYS A 21 4.42 11.85 -1.97
N THR A 22 4.73 12.55 -0.88
CA THR A 22 5.59 12.13 0.20
C THR A 22 4.86 11.08 1.04
N GLY A 23 5.19 9.80 0.82
CA GLY A 23 4.47 8.68 1.42
C GLY A 23 4.38 8.78 2.95
N LYS A 24 3.20 8.44 3.49
CA LYS A 24 2.97 8.36 4.94
C LYS A 24 3.38 6.99 5.45
N ARG A 25 4.10 6.98 6.57
CA ARG A 25 4.50 5.77 7.27
C ARG A 25 3.38 5.29 8.19
N PHE A 26 3.03 4.03 8.05
CA PHE A 26 2.06 3.32 8.89
C PHE A 26 2.76 2.15 9.57
N LYS A 27 2.50 2.00 10.87
CA LYS A 27 2.94 0.83 11.63
C LYS A 27 1.88 -0.25 11.48
N CYS A 28 2.28 -1.44 11.02
CA CYS A 28 1.37 -2.57 11.01
C CYS A 28 1.11 -3.03 12.46
N ILE A 29 -0.15 -3.29 12.79
CA ILE A 29 -0.56 -3.83 14.10
C ILE A 29 -0.36 -5.36 14.15
N CYS A 30 -0.10 -5.99 13.00
CA CYS A 30 0.02 -7.43 12.80
C CYS A 30 1.28 -8.09 13.40
N VAL A 31 2.25 -7.33 13.94
CA VAL A 31 3.51 -7.91 14.43
C VAL A 31 4.12 -7.12 15.58
N ASP A 32 4.81 -7.84 16.47
CA ASP A 32 5.68 -7.40 17.58
C ASP A 32 6.03 -5.91 17.58
N GLU A 33 5.67 -5.22 18.65
CA GLU A 33 5.87 -3.77 18.84
C GLU A 33 7.33 -3.32 18.65
N ALA A 34 8.28 -4.24 18.74
CA ALA A 34 9.73 -4.04 18.63
C ALA A 34 10.28 -4.01 17.20
N LYS A 35 9.56 -4.47 16.17
CA LYS A 35 10.04 -4.40 14.77
C LYS A 35 9.75 -3.03 14.14
N SER A 36 10.73 -2.14 14.23
CA SER A 36 10.81 -0.87 13.49
C SER A 36 10.72 -1.10 11.98
N TYR A 37 10.07 -0.18 11.26
CA TYR A 37 10.02 -0.20 9.80
C TYR A 37 11.44 -0.11 9.21
N ALA A 38 11.83 -1.07 8.37
CA ALA A 38 13.16 -1.18 7.79
C ALA A 38 13.24 -0.57 6.38
N GLU A 39 12.52 0.54 6.17
CA GLU A 39 12.39 1.26 4.90
C GLU A 39 11.69 0.52 3.76
N GLY A 40 11.23 -0.72 3.98
CA GLY A 40 10.39 -1.51 3.07
C GLY A 40 11.08 -1.86 1.74
N GLN A 41 11.49 -3.12 1.58
CA GLN A 41 12.11 -3.58 0.34
C GLN A 41 11.07 -3.95 -0.74
N HIS A 42 9.87 -4.32 -0.32
CA HIS A 42 8.84 -4.85 -1.21
C HIS A 42 7.89 -3.73 -1.60
N LYS A 43 7.89 -3.37 -2.88
CA LYS A 43 6.95 -2.37 -3.41
C LYS A 43 5.59 -3.04 -3.60
N PHE A 44 4.52 -2.34 -3.25
CA PHE A 44 3.17 -2.80 -3.54
C PHE A 44 2.32 -1.68 -4.13
N ARG A 45 1.22 -2.07 -4.75
CA ARG A 45 0.14 -1.18 -5.18
C ARG A 45 -1.20 -1.76 -4.77
N LEU A 46 -2.16 -0.90 -4.48
CA LEU A 46 -3.52 -1.28 -4.12
C LEU A 46 -4.48 -0.80 -5.20
N LEU A 47 -5.35 -1.71 -5.59
CA LEU A 47 -6.33 -1.48 -6.64
C LEU A 47 -7.74 -1.49 -6.03
N ASP A 48 -8.64 -0.74 -6.67
CA ASP A 48 -10.08 -0.84 -6.44
C ASP A 48 -10.70 -2.00 -7.24
N ASP A 49 -12.02 -2.17 -7.12
CA ASP A 49 -12.80 -3.18 -7.86
C ASP A 49 -12.71 -3.00 -9.38
N ASP A 50 -12.49 -1.77 -9.85
CA ASP A 50 -12.33 -1.40 -11.26
C ASP A 50 -10.89 -1.55 -11.78
N ARG A 51 -9.96 -2.06 -10.95
CA ARG A 51 -8.52 -2.24 -11.22
C ARG A 51 -7.73 -0.94 -11.40
N ASN A 52 -8.25 0.18 -10.92
CA ASN A 52 -7.53 1.44 -10.84
C ASN A 52 -6.62 1.44 -9.63
N VAL A 53 -5.39 1.94 -9.80
CA VAL A 53 -4.44 2.01 -8.69
C VAL A 53 -4.72 3.26 -7.86
N TYR A 54 -5.09 3.06 -6.59
CA TYR A 54 -5.39 4.16 -5.66
C TYR A 54 -4.21 4.50 -4.75
N LEU A 55 -3.40 3.50 -4.40
CA LEU A 55 -2.32 3.66 -3.43
C LEU A 55 -1.10 2.87 -3.87
N TYR A 56 0.08 3.44 -3.67
CA TYR A 56 1.38 2.79 -3.85
C TYR A 56 2.09 2.75 -2.52
N GLY A 57 2.92 1.75 -2.29
CA GLY A 57 3.67 1.70 -1.05
C GLY A 57 4.88 0.80 -1.08
N LYS A 58 5.54 0.76 0.06
CA LYS A 58 6.62 -0.16 0.36
C LYS A 58 6.36 -0.80 1.71
N SER A 59 6.53 -2.11 1.81
CA SER A 59 6.47 -2.84 3.07
C SER A 59 7.76 -3.60 3.31
N ASP A 60 8.02 -3.90 4.57
CA ASP A 60 9.15 -4.75 4.97
C ASP A 60 8.92 -6.24 4.65
N ASP A 61 7.71 -6.60 4.23
CA ASP A 61 7.26 -7.97 4.00
C ASP A 61 6.29 -8.00 2.81
N ASP A 62 6.52 -8.89 1.86
CA ASP A 62 5.71 -9.11 0.66
C ASP A 62 4.50 -10.02 0.86
N ASN A 63 4.26 -10.48 2.09
CA ASN A 63 3.10 -11.28 2.48
C ASN A 63 2.20 -10.56 3.50
N CYS A 64 2.24 -9.22 3.51
CA CYS A 64 1.53 -8.39 4.49
C CYS A 64 0.24 -7.81 3.91
N PHE A 65 -0.92 -8.29 4.34
CA PHE A 65 -2.23 -7.78 3.90
C PHE A 65 -2.65 -6.46 4.58
N CYS A 66 -1.84 -5.94 5.50
CA CYS A 66 -2.24 -4.82 6.33
C CYS A 66 -2.38 -3.47 5.63
N PRO A 67 -1.66 -3.17 4.52
CA PRO A 67 -2.00 -2.04 3.69
C PRO A 67 -3.40 -2.16 3.10
N LEU A 68 -3.83 -3.38 2.72
CA LEU A 68 -5.18 -3.64 2.19
C LEU A 68 -6.23 -3.51 3.30
N ASP A 69 -6.04 -4.16 4.45
CA ASP A 69 -6.98 -4.05 5.59
C ASP A 69 -7.19 -2.60 6.04
N TRP A 70 -6.13 -1.80 5.99
CA TRP A 70 -6.22 -0.38 6.35
C TRP A 70 -6.92 0.45 5.28
N SER A 71 -6.70 0.16 3.99
CA SER A 71 -7.23 0.98 2.90
C SER A 71 -8.63 0.57 2.43
N GLN A 72 -9.03 -0.69 2.59
CA GLN A 72 -10.33 -1.20 2.19
C GLN A 72 -11.52 -0.40 2.79
N PRO A 73 -11.61 -0.15 4.10
CA PRO A 73 -12.73 0.62 4.67
C PRO A 73 -12.68 2.12 4.38
N LEU A 74 -11.53 2.64 3.90
CA LEU A 74 -11.31 4.07 3.71
C LEU A 74 -11.40 4.50 2.24
N TRP A 75 -10.96 3.65 1.31
CA TRP A 75 -10.87 3.93 -0.13
C TRP A 75 -11.43 2.81 -1.01
N GLY A 76 -12.03 1.77 -0.42
CA GLY A 76 -12.67 0.70 -1.20
C GLY A 76 -11.68 -0.15 -2.01
N THR A 77 -10.40 -0.14 -1.66
CA THR A 77 -9.40 -1.01 -2.30
C THR A 77 -9.74 -2.48 -2.03
N THR A 78 -9.76 -3.29 -3.07
CA THR A 78 -10.14 -4.70 -3.01
C THR A 78 -8.95 -5.64 -3.24
N GLU A 79 -7.86 -5.13 -3.82
CA GLU A 79 -6.72 -5.95 -4.20
C GLU A 79 -5.38 -5.29 -3.84
N ILE A 80 -4.43 -6.10 -3.34
CA ILE A 80 -3.03 -5.71 -3.16
C ILE A 80 -2.15 -6.52 -4.10
N GLN A 81 -1.24 -5.83 -4.77
CA GLN A 81 -0.26 -6.46 -5.66
C GLN A 81 1.15 -6.06 -5.27
N TYR A 82 2.03 -7.05 -5.16
CA TYR A 82 3.43 -6.89 -4.83
C TYR A 82 4.29 -6.92 -6.10
N TYR A 83 5.28 -6.05 -6.17
CA TYR A 83 6.21 -6.01 -7.28
C TYR A 83 7.25 -7.12 -7.14
N ASP A 84 7.25 -8.04 -8.09
CA ASP A 84 8.26 -9.07 -8.23
C ASP A 84 9.46 -8.50 -9.02
N GLU A 85 10.61 -8.34 -8.36
CA GLU A 85 11.82 -7.82 -9.00
C GLU A 85 12.41 -8.78 -10.05
N GLN A 86 12.12 -10.08 -9.98
CA GLN A 86 12.61 -11.08 -10.94
C GLN A 86 11.84 -11.02 -12.26
N THR A 87 10.51 -10.94 -12.19
CA THR A 87 9.66 -10.88 -13.40
C THR A 87 9.38 -9.45 -13.83
N ARG A 88 9.64 -8.45 -12.98
CA ARG A 88 9.30 -7.04 -13.17
C ARG A 88 7.80 -6.80 -13.32
N GLU A 89 6.99 -7.65 -12.68
CA GLU A 89 5.53 -7.61 -12.75
C GLU A 89 4.92 -7.48 -11.36
N TYR A 90 3.74 -6.86 -11.29
CA TYR A 90 2.95 -6.84 -10.07
C TYR A 90 2.12 -8.12 -9.98
N LYS A 91 2.29 -8.87 -8.89
CA LYS A 91 1.57 -10.10 -8.62
C LYS A 91 0.64 -9.90 -7.44
N THR A 92 -0.60 -10.34 -7.61
CA THR A 92 -1.56 -10.43 -6.52
C THR A 92 -1.09 -11.49 -5.53
N LEU A 93 -1.20 -11.18 -4.24
CA LEU A 93 -1.02 -12.13 -3.15
C LEU A 93 -2.20 -13.10 -3.06
#